data_AF-A0A151QSN4-F1
#
_entry.id   AF-A0A151QSN4-F1
#
_cell.length_a   1.000
_cell.length_b   1.000
_cell.length_c   1.000
_cell.angle_alpha   90.00
_cell.angle_beta   90.00
_cell.angle_gamma   90.00
#
_symmetry.space_group_name_H-M   'P 1'
#
loop_
_entity.id
_entity.type
_entity.pdbx_description
1 polymer ?
#
loop_
_entity_poly.entity_id
_entity_poly.type
_entity_poly.pdbx_seq_one_letter_code
_entity_poly.pdbx_strand_id
1 'polypeptide(L)'
;MPLSARAKDFINRGKEVIREPHVDDAHIAEAEGDPISKLLIILPRLKKKPIQLQWDIRVFGVDSSDVPLYISLPDALEIVGGNSMLNISIIQLWAMYMDKLSVEQAQAEVYGFIEPQSIQKSGNTQVQIQQYMQTWMSDSRRDIYMAPYIDGSHWQLMVIIPKEYTVVWFCSLHRKPSHEIKCQLQG
;
A
#
# COMPACT_ATOMS: atom_id res chain seq x y z
N MET A 1 -59.81 37.41 3.66
CA MET A 1 -60.49 36.66 4.74
C MET A 1 -59.51 35.64 5.31
N PRO A 2 -59.24 35.60 6.62
CA PRO A 2 -58.35 34.60 7.21
C PRO A 2 -59.01 33.22 7.23
N LEU A 3 -58.23 32.18 6.94
CA LEU A 3 -58.66 30.78 6.96
C LEU A 3 -59.19 30.37 8.35
N SER A 4 -60.32 29.66 8.35
CA SER A 4 -60.99 29.09 9.53
C SER A 4 -60.07 28.16 10.33
N ALA A 5 -60.22 28.17 11.66
CA ALA A 5 -59.46 27.32 12.59
C ALA A 5 -59.44 25.84 12.20
N ARG A 6 -60.51 25.35 11.57
CA ARG A 6 -60.65 23.95 11.12
C ARG A 6 -59.77 23.59 9.93
N ALA A 7 -59.33 24.57 9.13
CA ALA A 7 -58.38 24.36 8.03
C ALA A 7 -56.92 24.32 8.50
N LYS A 8 -56.60 24.98 9.62
CA LYS A 8 -55.26 24.96 10.24
C LYS A 8 -54.97 23.62 10.94
N ASP A 9 -56.01 23.01 11.52
CA ASP A 9 -55.91 21.70 12.18
C ASP A 9 -55.72 20.51 11.21
N PHE A 10 -55.99 20.70 9.91
CA PHE A 10 -55.72 19.67 8.88
C PHE A 10 -54.25 19.73 8.41
N ILE A 11 -53.64 20.91 8.40
CA ILE A 11 -52.22 21.11 8.06
C ILE A 11 -51.31 20.66 9.23
N ASN A 12 -51.75 20.89 10.47
CA ASN A 12 -50.96 20.54 11.66
C ASN A 12 -50.98 19.04 12.01
N ARG A 13 -51.95 18.26 11.50
CA ARG A 13 -52.01 16.80 11.74
C ARG A 13 -51.17 15.95 10.78
N GLY A 14 -50.52 16.56 9.79
CA GLY A 14 -49.58 15.88 8.89
C GLY A 14 -48.11 15.97 9.31
N LYS A 15 -47.81 16.48 10.50
CA LYS A 15 -46.43 16.70 11.00
C LYS A 15 -46.14 15.91 12.28
N GLU A 16 -46.58 14.66 12.33
CA GLU A 16 -46.12 13.73 13.36
C GLU A 16 -44.98 12.86 12.82
N VAL A 17 -43.86 12.87 13.55
CA VAL A 17 -42.70 11.93 13.50
C VAL A 17 -41.76 12.17 12.30
N ILE A 18 -40.50 12.58 12.48
CA ILE A 18 -39.37 11.82 13.05
C ILE A 18 -38.46 12.76 13.88
N ARG A 19 -38.18 12.43 15.14
CA ARG A 19 -37.09 13.07 15.90
C ARG A 19 -35.78 12.39 15.50
N GLU A 20 -34.85 13.15 14.94
CA GLU A 20 -33.46 12.72 14.79
C GLU A 20 -32.83 12.55 16.19
N PRO A 21 -31.97 11.54 16.41
CA PRO A 21 -31.27 11.40 17.67
C PRO A 21 -30.29 12.56 17.84
N HIS A 22 -30.39 13.26 18.97
CA HIS A 22 -29.42 14.26 19.39
C HIS A 22 -28.15 13.53 19.85
N VAL A 23 -27.07 13.67 19.08
CA VAL A 23 -25.74 13.17 19.44
C VAL A 23 -25.04 14.28 20.23
N ASP A 24 -24.56 13.94 21.42
CA ASP A 24 -23.83 14.84 22.31
C ASP A 24 -22.44 15.13 21.70
N ASP A 25 -22.26 16.32 21.13
CA ASP A 25 -21.04 16.80 20.44
C ASP A 25 -19.87 17.09 21.40
N ALA A 26 -19.80 16.40 22.54
CA ALA A 26 -18.82 16.65 23.60
C ALA A 26 -17.83 15.49 23.82
N HIS A 27 -17.45 14.76 22.75
CA HIS A 27 -16.20 13.98 22.74
C HIS A 27 -15.68 13.55 21.37
N ILE A 28 -15.87 14.35 20.31
CA ILE A 28 -15.30 14.04 18.99
C ILE A 28 -14.29 15.13 18.62
N ALA A 29 -13.15 15.08 19.29
CA ALA A 29 -11.92 15.62 18.73
C ALA A 29 -11.21 14.49 17.99
N GLU A 30 -10.91 14.71 16.71
CA GLU A 30 -10.07 13.90 15.81
C GLU A 30 -10.61 12.55 15.30
N ALA A 31 -11.50 12.61 14.31
CA ALA A 31 -11.62 11.53 13.32
C ALA A 31 -11.93 12.12 11.93
N GLU A 32 -10.93 12.74 11.30
CA GLU A 32 -10.95 12.85 9.84
C GLU A 32 -11.03 11.42 9.27
N GLY A 33 -12.15 11.08 8.62
CA GLY A 33 -12.60 9.73 8.25
C GLY A 33 -11.55 8.64 8.09
N ASP A 34 -11.85 7.47 8.63
CA ASP A 34 -10.94 6.32 8.68
C ASP A 34 -10.39 5.96 7.27
N PRO A 35 -9.14 5.46 7.18
CA PRO A 35 -8.50 5.20 5.90
C PRO A 35 -9.26 4.24 4.98
N ILE A 36 -10.00 3.28 5.55
CA ILE A 36 -10.80 2.32 4.78
C ILE A 36 -12.00 3.03 4.15
N SER A 37 -12.71 3.87 4.89
CA SER A 37 -13.78 4.71 4.35
C SER A 37 -13.29 5.62 3.22
N LYS A 38 -12.10 6.21 3.37
CA LYS A 38 -11.47 7.00 2.29
C LYS A 38 -11.17 6.15 1.05
N LEU A 39 -10.71 4.91 1.22
CA LEU A 39 -10.48 3.97 0.12
C LEU A 39 -11.79 3.53 -0.56
N LEU A 40 -12.85 3.29 0.20
CA LEU A 40 -14.18 2.93 -0.32
C LEU A 40 -14.73 4.01 -1.27
N ILE A 41 -14.49 5.29 -0.96
CA ILE A 41 -14.93 6.43 -1.79
C ILE A 41 -14.27 6.41 -3.18
N ILE A 42 -13.05 5.87 -3.32
CA ILE A 42 -12.34 5.86 -4.61
C ILE A 42 -12.67 4.65 -5.49
N LEU A 43 -13.31 3.60 -4.96
CA LEU A 43 -13.63 2.38 -5.72
C LEU A 43 -14.43 2.63 -7.01
N PRO A 44 -15.47 3.49 -7.03
CA PRO A 44 -16.20 3.79 -8.28
C PRO A 44 -15.32 4.45 -9.35
N ARG A 45 -14.27 5.18 -8.96
CA ARG A 45 -13.29 5.77 -9.89
C ARG A 45 -12.38 4.69 -10.46
N LEU A 46 -11.88 3.80 -9.61
CA LEU A 46 -11.04 2.66 -10.02
C LEU A 46 -11.78 1.69 -10.96
N LYS A 47 -13.09 1.55 -10.80
CA LYS A 47 -13.95 0.79 -11.74
C LYS A 47 -13.91 1.36 -13.17
N LYS A 48 -13.76 2.68 -13.31
CA LYS A 48 -13.72 3.35 -14.63
C LYS A 48 -12.33 3.30 -15.25
N LYS A 49 -11.29 3.54 -14.44
CA LYS A 49 -9.90 3.57 -14.91
C LYS A 49 -8.94 3.29 -13.75
N PRO A 50 -7.92 2.43 -13.95
CA PRO A 50 -6.82 2.31 -13.00
C PRO A 50 -6.10 3.64 -12.79
N ILE A 51 -5.57 3.84 -11.58
CA ILE A 51 -4.65 4.95 -11.30
C ILE A 51 -3.28 4.54 -11.80
N GLN A 52 -2.66 5.40 -12.60
CA GLN A 52 -1.30 5.23 -13.09
C GLN A 52 -0.36 6.10 -12.25
N LEU A 53 0.72 5.51 -11.74
CA LEU A 53 1.73 6.18 -10.94
C LEU A 53 3.10 5.93 -11.54
N GLN A 54 3.96 6.94 -11.45
CA GLN A 54 5.38 6.88 -11.79
C GLN A 54 6.18 6.95 -10.49
N TRP A 55 7.28 6.22 -10.41
CA TRP A 55 8.23 6.36 -9.32
C TRP A 55 9.52 6.99 -9.83
N ASP A 56 10.19 7.73 -8.96
CA ASP A 56 11.53 8.22 -9.25
C ASP A 56 12.52 7.05 -9.16
N ILE A 57 13.56 7.06 -10.00
CA ILE A 57 14.59 6.01 -10.02
C ILE A 57 15.22 5.78 -8.64
N ARG A 58 15.21 6.79 -7.75
CA ARG A 58 15.67 6.69 -6.36
C ARG A 58 14.92 5.68 -5.48
N VAL A 59 13.70 5.29 -5.86
CA VAL A 59 12.88 4.40 -5.03
C VAL A 59 13.40 2.98 -5.14
N PHE A 60 13.68 2.56 -6.38
CA PHE A 60 13.91 1.16 -6.72
C PHE A 60 15.19 0.91 -7.52
N GLY A 61 15.89 1.94 -8.01
CA GLY A 61 17.05 1.78 -8.88
C GLY A 61 16.71 1.37 -10.32
N VAL A 62 15.43 1.39 -10.68
CA VAL A 62 14.93 1.08 -12.02
C VAL A 62 13.92 2.14 -12.46
N ASP A 63 13.96 2.49 -13.74
CA ASP A 63 13.09 3.50 -14.34
C ASP A 63 11.66 2.95 -14.55
N SER A 64 10.64 3.73 -14.20
CA SER A 64 9.22 3.40 -14.42
C SER A 64 8.64 3.99 -15.71
N SER A 65 9.42 4.74 -16.48
CA SER A 65 8.96 5.48 -17.67
C SER A 65 8.28 4.56 -18.68
N ASP A 66 8.86 3.39 -18.93
CA ASP A 66 8.31 2.40 -19.86
C ASP A 66 7.23 1.51 -19.21
N VAL A 67 7.31 1.30 -17.89
CA VAL A 67 6.42 0.38 -17.14
C VAL A 67 5.94 1.06 -15.85
N PRO A 68 4.88 1.89 -15.93
CA PRO A 68 4.30 2.55 -14.77
C PRO A 68 3.67 1.56 -13.79
N LEU A 69 3.51 1.99 -12.54
CA LEU A 69 2.63 1.30 -11.60
C LEU A 69 1.16 1.57 -11.96
N TYR A 70 0.35 0.53 -12.01
CA TYR A 70 -1.10 0.64 -12.12
C TYR A 70 -1.77 0.11 -10.86
N ILE A 71 -2.65 0.92 -10.27
CA ILE A 71 -3.50 0.52 -9.15
C ILE A 71 -4.94 0.43 -9.68
N SER A 72 -5.45 -0.79 -9.69
CA SER A 72 -6.75 -1.14 -10.25
C SER A 72 -7.80 -1.39 -9.16
N LEU A 73 -9.04 -1.64 -9.58
CA LEU A 73 -10.12 -1.98 -8.65
C LEU A 73 -9.84 -3.27 -7.86
N PRO A 74 -9.39 -4.39 -8.50
CA PRO A 74 -8.97 -5.60 -7.77
C PRO A 74 -7.98 -5.31 -6.63
N ASP A 75 -6.93 -4.53 -6.90
CA ASP A 75 -5.90 -4.23 -5.90
C ASP A 75 -6.49 -3.51 -4.67
N ALA A 76 -7.42 -2.57 -4.89
CA ALA A 76 -8.11 -1.89 -3.78
C ALA A 76 -9.08 -2.81 -3.03
N LEU A 77 -9.74 -3.74 -3.72
CA LEU A 77 -10.64 -4.72 -3.10
C LEU A 77 -9.88 -5.74 -2.26
N GLU A 78 -8.64 -6.09 -2.61
CA GLU A 78 -7.78 -6.94 -1.79
C GLU A 78 -7.48 -6.30 -0.42
N ILE A 79 -7.23 -4.99 -0.40
CA ILE A 79 -7.01 -4.22 0.84
C ILE A 79 -8.28 -4.18 1.70
N VAL A 80 -9.43 -3.86 1.09
CA VAL A 80 -10.70 -3.71 1.82
C VAL A 80 -11.24 -5.06 2.29
N GLY A 81 -11.14 -6.10 1.45
CA GLY A 81 -11.69 -7.42 1.72
C GLY A 81 -10.86 -8.24 2.70
N GLY A 82 -9.52 -8.06 2.69
CA GLY A 82 -8.60 -8.73 3.62
C GLY A 82 -8.55 -10.25 3.53
N ASN A 83 -9.22 -10.86 2.54
CA ASN A 83 -9.34 -12.30 2.35
C ASN A 83 -8.49 -12.83 1.19
N SER A 84 -7.86 -11.91 0.44
CA SER A 84 -6.99 -12.20 -0.69
C SER A 84 -5.56 -11.81 -0.36
N MET A 85 -4.62 -12.47 -1.03
CA MET A 85 -3.23 -12.03 -1.01
C MET A 85 -3.11 -10.70 -1.71
N LEU A 86 -2.31 -9.80 -1.13
CA LEU A 86 -1.99 -8.52 -1.78
C LEU A 86 -1.22 -8.76 -3.08
N ASN A 87 -1.67 -8.11 -4.14
CA ASN A 87 -0.93 -8.02 -5.38
C ASN A 87 0.39 -7.29 -5.18
N ILE A 88 1.39 -7.63 -6.00
CA ILE A 88 2.70 -6.97 -6.03
C ILE A 88 2.58 -5.45 -6.24
N SER A 89 1.56 -5.00 -6.97
CA SER A 89 1.25 -3.59 -7.19
C SER A 89 1.00 -2.82 -5.88
N ILE A 90 0.32 -3.45 -4.91
CA ILE A 90 0.07 -2.86 -3.59
C ILE A 90 1.35 -2.78 -2.75
N ILE A 91 2.20 -3.80 -2.85
CA ILE A 91 3.50 -3.81 -2.17
C ILE A 91 4.44 -2.74 -2.76
N GLN A 92 4.44 -2.57 -4.09
CA GLN A 92 5.14 -1.49 -4.77
C GLN A 92 4.62 -0.11 -4.33
N LEU A 93 3.29 0.07 -4.26
CA LEU A 93 2.67 1.30 -3.78
C LEU A 93 3.08 1.63 -2.33
N TRP A 94 3.10 0.62 -1.46
CA TRP A 94 3.56 0.76 -0.09
C TRP A 94 5.04 1.19 -0.04
N ALA A 95 5.92 0.56 -0.81
CA ALA A 95 7.34 0.93 -0.86
C ALA A 95 7.55 2.38 -1.36
N MET A 96 6.81 2.80 -2.39
CA MET A 96 6.82 4.20 -2.85
C MET A 96 6.38 5.17 -1.75
N TYR A 97 5.34 4.82 -1.00
CA TYR A 97 4.87 5.64 0.12
C TYR A 97 5.90 5.69 1.26
N MET A 98 6.56 4.57 1.58
CA MET A 98 7.58 4.50 2.61
C MET A 98 8.84 5.29 2.23
N ASP A 99 9.25 5.31 0.95
CA ASP A 99 10.33 6.20 0.48
C ASP A 99 9.92 7.67 0.62
N LYS A 100 8.70 8.02 0.23
CA LYS A 100 8.19 9.39 0.44
C LYS A 100 8.28 9.79 1.92
N LEU A 101 7.81 8.94 2.83
CA LEU A 101 7.89 9.19 4.27
C LEU A 101 9.33 9.26 4.79
N SER A 102 10.26 8.47 4.23
CA SER A 102 11.66 8.51 4.62
C SER A 102 12.29 9.85 4.23
N VAL A 103 11.94 10.40 3.05
CA VAL A 103 12.36 11.73 2.60
C VAL A 103 11.81 12.81 3.52
N GLU A 104 10.52 12.77 3.81
CA GLU A 104 9.86 13.75 4.68
C GLU A 104 10.45 13.76 6.11
N GLN A 105 11.00 12.63 6.56
CA GLN A 105 11.64 12.48 7.87
C GLN A 105 13.17 12.64 7.83
N ALA A 106 13.76 13.07 6.71
CA ALA A 106 15.21 13.16 6.52
C ALA A 106 15.97 11.84 6.78
N GLN A 107 15.32 10.70 6.50
CA GLN A 107 15.84 9.33 6.59
C GLN A 107 16.03 8.67 5.22
N ALA A 108 16.00 9.45 4.14
CA ALA A 108 16.13 8.94 2.78
C ALA A 108 17.42 8.16 2.53
N GLU A 109 18.50 8.50 3.23
CA GLU A 109 19.81 7.82 3.10
C GLU A 109 19.87 6.51 3.90
N VAL A 110 18.92 6.26 4.80
CA VAL A 110 18.92 5.08 5.67
C VAL A 110 18.18 3.91 5.03
N TYR A 111 17.00 4.18 4.46
CA TYR A 111 16.10 3.14 3.96
C TYR A 111 16.12 3.06 2.43
N GLY A 112 16.46 1.89 1.90
CA GLY A 112 16.27 1.51 0.50
C GLY A 112 15.17 0.47 0.35
N PHE A 113 14.54 0.46 -0.83
CA PHE A 113 13.51 -0.53 -1.17
C PHE A 113 13.97 -1.32 -2.38
N ILE A 114 13.88 -2.65 -2.29
CA ILE A 114 14.14 -3.54 -3.40
C ILE A 114 12.84 -3.75 -4.15
N GLU A 115 12.88 -3.56 -5.46
CA GLU A 115 11.73 -3.69 -6.34
C GLU A 115 11.28 -5.16 -6.38
N PRO A 116 10.06 -5.46 -5.91
CA PRO A 116 9.64 -6.85 -5.75
C PRO A 116 9.62 -7.66 -7.05
N GLN A 117 9.28 -7.06 -8.21
CA GLN A 117 9.23 -7.79 -9.49
C GLN A 117 10.63 -8.16 -9.99
N SER A 118 11.61 -7.29 -9.79
CA SER A 118 13.00 -7.41 -10.24
C SER A 118 13.76 -8.50 -9.49
N ILE A 119 13.25 -8.93 -8.34
CA ILE A 119 13.80 -10.05 -7.56
C ILE A 119 12.96 -11.33 -7.64
N GLN A 120 11.83 -11.31 -8.35
CA GLN A 120 11.06 -12.53 -8.63
C GLN A 120 11.75 -13.37 -9.71
N LYS A 121 11.70 -14.69 -9.55
CA LYS A 121 12.18 -15.65 -10.56
C LYS A 121 11.30 -15.72 -11.80
N SER A 122 10.04 -15.32 -11.67
CA SER A 122 9.13 -15.23 -12.81
C SER A 122 9.57 -14.06 -13.69
N GLY A 123 10.20 -14.36 -14.83
CA GLY A 123 10.67 -13.35 -15.78
C GLY A 123 12.12 -12.90 -15.59
N ASN A 124 12.80 -13.27 -14.50
CA ASN A 124 14.20 -12.89 -14.26
C ASN A 124 15.10 -14.11 -14.00
N THR A 125 16.29 -14.09 -14.59
CA THR A 125 17.37 -15.03 -14.29
C THR A 125 18.08 -14.65 -12.99
N GLN A 126 18.76 -15.61 -12.36
CA GLN A 126 19.56 -15.34 -11.17
C GLN A 126 20.60 -14.23 -11.38
N VAL A 127 21.24 -14.19 -12.54
CA VAL A 127 22.23 -13.16 -12.90
C VAL A 127 21.58 -11.78 -12.96
N GLN A 128 20.40 -11.65 -13.58
CA GLN A 128 19.67 -10.37 -13.63
C GLN A 128 19.29 -9.88 -12.25
N ILE A 129 18.81 -10.78 -11.39
CA ILE A 129 18.42 -10.43 -10.02
C ILE A 129 19.64 -9.96 -9.22
N GLN A 130 20.76 -10.70 -9.30
CA GLN A 130 22.01 -10.33 -8.61
C GLN A 130 22.56 -9.00 -9.13
N GLN A 131 22.59 -8.81 -10.46
CA GLN A 131 23.04 -7.57 -11.08
C GLN A 131 22.19 -6.38 -10.63
N TYR A 132 20.87 -6.53 -10.63
CA TYR A 132 19.94 -5.49 -10.15
C TYR A 132 20.25 -5.12 -8.70
N MET A 133 20.27 -6.11 -7.80
CA MET A 133 20.51 -5.91 -6.38
C MET A 133 21.88 -5.25 -6.12
N GLN A 134 22.94 -5.73 -6.77
CA GLN A 134 24.30 -5.19 -6.61
C GLN A 134 24.40 -3.75 -7.12
N THR A 135 23.87 -3.48 -8.32
CA THR A 135 23.88 -2.14 -8.91
C THR A 135 23.11 -1.18 -8.00
N TRP A 136 21.88 -1.54 -7.62
CA TRP A 136 21.05 -0.67 -6.82
C TRP A 136 21.63 -0.37 -5.44
N MET A 137 22.16 -1.37 -4.75
CA MET A 137 22.79 -1.17 -3.45
C MET A 137 24.10 -0.38 -3.53
N SER A 138 24.88 -0.56 -4.61
CA SER A 138 26.10 0.19 -4.86
C SER A 138 25.82 1.67 -5.13
N ASP A 139 24.80 1.96 -5.92
CA ASP A 139 24.48 3.33 -6.33
C ASP A 139 23.82 4.12 -5.20
N SER A 140 22.82 3.53 -4.54
CA SER A 140 22.03 4.20 -3.51
C SER A 140 22.71 4.26 -2.15
N ARG A 141 23.58 3.30 -1.84
CA ARG A 141 24.39 3.23 -0.59
C ARG A 141 23.58 3.39 0.69
N ARG A 142 22.31 2.98 0.67
CA ARG A 142 21.44 2.96 1.86
C ARG A 142 21.97 1.99 2.90
N ASP A 143 21.66 2.27 4.17
CA ASP A 143 22.09 1.43 5.28
C ASP A 143 21.31 0.12 5.36
N ILE A 144 20.01 0.17 5.06
CA ILE A 144 19.06 -0.93 5.22
C ILE A 144 18.19 -1.03 3.98
N TYR A 145 18.02 -2.23 3.43
CA TYR A 145 17.12 -2.50 2.31
C TYR A 145 15.97 -3.41 2.71
N MET A 146 14.75 -2.97 2.42
CA MET A 146 13.54 -3.79 2.57
C MET A 146 13.24 -4.48 1.24
N ALA A 147 13.17 -5.81 1.26
CA ALA A 147 12.95 -6.63 0.08
C ALA A 147 11.78 -7.60 0.28
N PRO A 148 10.55 -7.17 -0.08
CA PRO A 148 9.39 -8.05 -0.11
C PRO A 148 9.58 -9.14 -1.17
N TYR A 149 9.41 -10.39 -0.78
CA TYR A 149 9.56 -11.55 -1.65
C TYR A 149 8.36 -12.48 -1.50
N ILE A 150 7.87 -13.02 -2.61
CA ILE A 150 6.77 -13.99 -2.61
C ILE A 150 7.30 -15.38 -2.97
N ASP A 151 7.07 -16.36 -2.10
CA ASP A 151 7.38 -17.77 -2.33
C ASP A 151 6.14 -18.62 -2.06
N GLY A 152 5.77 -19.50 -2.99
CA GLY A 152 4.67 -20.44 -2.80
C GLY A 152 3.37 -19.80 -2.31
N SER A 153 2.97 -18.68 -2.92
CA SER A 153 1.78 -17.91 -2.52
C SER A 153 1.84 -17.33 -1.09
N HIS A 154 3.04 -16.94 -0.64
CA HIS A 154 3.23 -16.34 0.67
C HIS A 154 4.24 -15.20 0.60
N TRP A 155 3.80 -13.99 0.98
CA TRP A 155 4.67 -12.84 1.12
C TRP A 155 5.54 -12.94 2.38
N GLN A 156 6.81 -12.60 2.21
CA GLN A 156 7.84 -12.58 3.22
C GLN A 156 8.66 -11.31 3.04
N LEU A 157 9.34 -10.87 4.10
CA LEU A 157 10.18 -9.67 4.03
C LEU A 157 11.61 -10.05 4.39
N MET A 158 12.53 -9.73 3.48
CA MET A 158 13.96 -9.72 3.80
C MET A 158 14.37 -8.30 4.17
N VAL A 159 15.19 -8.18 5.20
CA VAL A 159 15.86 -6.94 5.55
C VAL A 159 17.36 -7.16 5.37
N ILE A 160 17.95 -6.46 4.42
CA ILE A 160 19.37 -6.59 4.06
C ILE A 160 20.12 -5.41 4.66
N ILE A 161 21.19 -5.69 5.39
CA ILE A 161 22.07 -4.70 6.01
C ILE A 161 23.47 -4.92 5.45
N PRO A 162 23.83 -4.29 4.31
CA PRO A 162 25.07 -4.59 3.59
C PRO A 162 26.33 -4.35 4.44
N LYS A 163 26.34 -3.30 5.26
CA LYS A 163 27.46 -2.95 6.14
C LYS A 163 27.75 -4.02 7.21
N GLU A 164 26.73 -4.79 7.59
CA GLU A 164 26.82 -5.84 8.60
C GLU A 164 26.87 -7.25 7.98
N TYR A 165 26.88 -7.36 6.65
CA TYR A 165 26.78 -8.63 5.93
C TYR A 165 25.63 -9.52 6.42
N THR A 166 24.53 -8.88 6.82
CA THR A 166 23.42 -9.53 7.51
C THR A 166 22.14 -9.44 6.69
N VAL A 167 21.43 -10.56 6.61
CA VAL A 167 20.08 -10.63 6.05
C VAL A 167 19.15 -11.19 7.12
N VAL A 168 18.17 -10.40 7.53
CA VAL A 168 17.14 -10.80 8.48
C VAL A 168 15.88 -11.21 7.72
N TRP A 169 15.31 -12.35 8.11
CA TRP A 169 14.14 -12.92 7.45
C TRP A 169 12.90 -12.81 8.33
N PHE A 170 11.86 -12.15 7.83
CA PHE A 170 10.56 -12.05 8.49
C PHE A 170 9.52 -12.85 7.72
N CYS A 171 8.91 -13.81 8.41
CA CYS A 171 7.83 -14.63 7.88
C CYS A 171 6.76 -14.81 8.97
N SER A 172 5.55 -14.32 8.70
CA SER A 172 4.42 -14.39 9.63
C SER A 172 3.95 -15.82 9.91
N LEU A 173 4.32 -16.77 9.04
CA LEU A 173 4.06 -18.20 9.23
C LEU A 173 5.23 -18.94 9.91
N HIS A 174 6.24 -18.21 10.40
CA HIS A 174 7.45 -18.76 11.02
C HIS A 174 8.21 -19.80 10.15
N ARG A 175 8.05 -19.72 8.82
CA ARG A 175 8.78 -20.57 7.89
C ARG A 175 10.21 -20.07 7.72
N LYS A 176 11.14 -21.02 7.60
CA LYS A 176 12.52 -20.72 7.20
C LYS A 176 12.57 -20.35 5.72
N PRO A 177 13.55 -19.51 5.28
CA PRO A 177 13.76 -19.25 3.86
C PRO A 177 14.05 -20.56 3.12
N SER A 178 13.45 -20.71 1.93
CA SER A 178 13.68 -21.87 1.07
C SER A 178 15.15 -21.91 0.62
N HIS A 179 15.63 -23.12 0.30
CA HIS A 179 17.01 -23.31 -0.21
C HIS A 179 17.25 -22.44 -1.44
N GLU A 180 16.23 -22.36 -2.28
CA GLU A 180 16.18 -21.53 -3.47
C GLU A 180 16.51 -20.06 -3.23
N ILE A 181 15.88 -19.44 -2.24
CA ILE A 181 16.11 -18.02 -1.92
C ILE A 181 17.50 -17.83 -1.31
N LYS A 182 17.99 -18.80 -0.53
CA LYS A 182 19.36 -18.77 -0.02
C LYS A 182 20.39 -18.79 -1.15
N CYS A 183 20.22 -19.66 -2.14
CA CYS A 183 21.12 -19.71 -3.30
C CYS A 183 21.10 -18.41 -4.12
N GLN A 184 19.93 -17.78 -4.23
CA GLN A 184 19.80 -16.51 -4.95
C GLN A 184 20.62 -15.39 -4.31
N LEU A 185 20.73 -15.40 -2.97
CA LEU A 185 21.50 -14.42 -2.20
C LEU A 185 23.01 -14.75 -2.05
N GLN A 186 23.44 -15.95 -2.43
CA GLN A 186 24.82 -16.45 -2.24
C GLN A 186 25.73 -16.29 -3.47
N GLY A 187 25.57 -15.19 -4.21
CA GLY A 187 26.44 -14.84 -5.35
C GLY A 187 27.71 -14.10 -4.93
#